data_AF-A0A8C3FBB4-F1
#
_entry.id   AF-A0A8C3FBB4-F1
#
_cell.length_a   1.000
_cell.length_b   1.000
_cell.length_c   1.000
_cell.angle_alpha   90.00
_cell.angle_beta   90.00
_cell.angle_gamma   90.00
#
_symmetry.space_group_name_H-M   'P 1'
#
loop_
_entity.id
_entity.type
_entity.pdbx_description
1 polymer ?
#
loop_
_entity_poly.entity_id
_entity_poly.type
_entity_poly.pdbx_seq_one_letter_code
_entity_poly.pdbx_strand_id
1 'polypeptide(L)'
;MKPNQKPVEACNRLIPGYTGYVPQRFYRIGTTYGDDSMACMTLFHNATQRSRDAQNGLRYIAATTPKLPSICSNEDVLQALYDYNSKHHPYMLGTVITKRSLLEPPIPGWTGFVPRARVTELGYGVPYHEMTKNCYQDFKNLRDQVCYDPTSKMYEVSKVPNAYQRFYRPEGMLPKYSGHIPRKNLEFLSFKNIWFAIDTLLSSTD
;
A
#
# COMPACT_ATOMS: atom_id res chain seq x y z
N MET A 1 -18.42 -19.70 23.80
CA MET A 1 -17.54 -20.33 22.80
C MET A 1 -16.19 -19.63 22.83
N LYS A 2 -15.14 -20.28 23.31
CA LYS A 2 -13.77 -19.73 23.22
C LYS A 2 -13.31 -19.84 21.76
N PRO A 3 -12.69 -18.81 21.18
CA PRO A 3 -12.13 -18.94 19.84
C PRO A 3 -11.08 -20.03 19.89
N ASN A 4 -11.23 -21.02 19.00
CA ASN A 4 -10.31 -22.11 18.80
C ASN A 4 -9.00 -21.51 18.26
N GLN A 5 -8.12 -21.04 19.16
CA GLN A 5 -6.75 -20.74 18.83
C GLN A 5 -6.10 -22.07 18.51
N LYS A 6 -6.15 -22.48 17.24
CA LYS A 6 -5.17 -23.44 16.73
C LYS A 6 -3.82 -22.92 17.21
N PRO A 7 -3.00 -23.74 17.91
CA PRO A 7 -1.64 -23.31 18.20
C PRO A 7 -1.08 -22.93 16.85
N VAL A 8 -0.65 -21.67 16.71
CA VAL A 8 0.11 -21.27 15.53
C VAL A 8 1.31 -22.19 15.58
N GLU A 9 1.23 -23.27 14.80
CA GLU A 9 2.29 -24.26 14.72
C GLU A 9 3.59 -23.51 14.52
N ALA A 10 4.68 -24.05 15.08
CA ALA A 10 6.03 -23.52 15.11
C ALA A 10 6.58 -23.20 13.70
N CYS A 11 5.98 -22.23 13.02
CA CYS A 11 6.15 -21.98 11.60
C CYS A 11 7.20 -20.89 11.45
N ASN A 12 8.40 -21.39 11.14
CA ASN A 12 9.44 -20.75 10.36
C ASN A 12 10.22 -19.64 11.07
N ARG A 13 10.99 -20.07 12.07
CA ARG A 13 12.25 -19.42 12.39
C ARG A 13 13.05 -19.26 11.09
N LEU A 14 13.36 -18.03 10.70
CA LEU A 14 14.07 -17.79 9.44
C LEU A 14 15.43 -18.50 9.49
N ILE A 15 15.78 -19.16 8.39
CA ILE A 15 17.03 -19.91 8.27
C ILE A 15 18.19 -18.90 8.37
N PRO A 16 19.24 -19.18 9.17
CA PRO A 16 20.47 -18.41 9.14
C PRO A 16 21.01 -18.33 7.70
N GLY A 17 21.19 -17.12 7.16
CA GLY A 17 21.55 -16.90 5.76
C GLY A 17 20.39 -16.41 4.86
N TYR A 18 19.19 -16.24 5.40
CA TYR A 18 18.12 -15.51 4.70
C TYR A 18 18.52 -14.03 4.53
N THR A 19 18.71 -13.63 3.27
CA THR A 19 19.11 -12.27 2.86
C THR A 19 17.94 -11.37 2.47
N GLY A 20 16.71 -11.89 2.52
CA GLY A 20 15.51 -11.12 2.21
C GLY A 20 15.14 -10.12 3.31
N TYR A 21 14.12 -9.32 3.02
CA TYR A 21 13.64 -8.29 3.95
C TYR A 21 12.95 -8.89 5.17
N VAL A 22 13.34 -8.44 6.36
CA VAL A 22 12.65 -8.76 7.62
C VAL A 22 12.11 -7.44 8.20
N PRO A 23 10.78 -7.28 8.29
CA PRO A 23 10.17 -6.08 8.87
C PRO A 23 10.71 -5.80 10.27
N GLN A 24 10.91 -4.54 10.65
CA GLN A 24 11.31 -4.11 12.00
C GLN A 24 12.68 -4.61 12.51
N ARG A 25 13.40 -5.48 11.78
CA ARG A 25 14.70 -6.04 12.19
C ARG A 25 15.77 -4.98 12.45
N PHE A 26 15.70 -3.87 11.73
CA PHE A 26 16.65 -2.76 11.86
C PHE A 26 16.56 -2.01 13.20
N TYR A 27 15.53 -2.26 14.01
CA TYR A 27 15.38 -1.70 15.35
C TYR A 27 15.81 -2.66 16.48
N ARG A 28 16.27 -3.87 16.14
CA ARG A 28 16.67 -4.91 17.10
C ARG A 28 18.13 -5.30 16.91
N ILE A 29 18.86 -5.35 18.02
CA ILE A 29 20.29 -5.68 18.08
C ILE A 29 20.51 -6.50 19.36
N GLY A 30 21.44 -7.46 19.33
CA GLY A 30 21.94 -8.14 20.53
C GLY A 30 21.38 -9.55 20.77
N THR A 31 20.59 -10.12 19.86
CA THR A 31 20.16 -11.52 19.96
C THR A 31 20.48 -12.32 18.69
N THR A 32 20.18 -13.62 18.69
CA THR A 32 20.43 -14.46 17.51
C THR A 32 19.49 -14.07 16.37
N TYR A 33 19.96 -14.26 15.13
CA TYR A 33 19.16 -13.97 13.94
C TYR A 33 17.79 -14.66 13.95
N GLY A 34 17.75 -15.92 14.42
CA GLY A 34 16.52 -16.70 14.51
C GLY A 34 15.53 -16.13 15.51
N ASP A 35 15.99 -15.70 16.68
CA ASP A 35 15.12 -15.09 17.70
C ASP A 35 14.63 -13.71 17.27
N ASP A 36 15.53 -12.87 16.75
CA ASP A 36 15.16 -11.52 16.31
C ASP A 36 14.18 -11.55 15.13
N SER A 37 14.41 -12.43 14.15
CA SER A 37 13.50 -12.54 13.00
C SER A 37 12.10 -12.99 13.42
N MET A 38 12.00 -13.95 14.34
CA MET A 38 10.72 -14.40 14.88
C MET A 38 10.01 -13.30 15.67
N ALA A 39 10.72 -12.61 16.56
CA ALA A 39 10.16 -11.50 17.32
C ALA A 39 9.68 -10.38 16.40
N CYS A 40 10.46 -10.02 15.39
CA CYS A 40 10.10 -9.02 14.39
C CYS A 40 8.85 -9.40 13.60
N MET A 41 8.79 -10.66 13.12
CA MET A 41 7.67 -11.13 12.32
C MET A 41 6.37 -11.19 13.13
N THR A 42 6.45 -11.65 14.38
CA THR A 42 5.30 -11.68 15.29
C THR A 42 4.82 -10.28 15.65
N LEU A 43 5.72 -9.33 15.94
CA LEU A 43 5.38 -7.93 16.17
C LEU A 43 4.69 -7.30 14.95
N PHE A 44 5.25 -7.50 13.76
CA PHE A 44 4.67 -6.99 12.52
C PHE A 44 3.29 -7.59 12.24
N HIS A 45 3.15 -8.91 12.38
CA HIS A 45 1.88 -9.60 12.20
C HIS A 45 0.84 -9.05 13.19
N ASN A 46 1.18 -8.95 14.47
CA ASN A 46 0.28 -8.45 15.50
C ASN A 46 -0.13 -6.99 15.25
N ALA A 47 0.81 -6.12 14.85
CA ALA A 47 0.51 -4.74 14.50
C ALA A 47 -0.45 -4.64 13.31
N THR A 48 -0.21 -5.48 12.28
CA THR A 48 -1.06 -5.54 11.09
C THR A 48 -2.46 -6.06 11.44
N GLN A 49 -2.57 -7.11 12.26
CA GLN A 49 -3.86 -7.63 12.71
C GLN A 49 -4.64 -6.60 13.52
N ARG A 50 -3.99 -5.92 14.49
CA ARG A 50 -4.65 -4.84 15.26
C ARG A 50 -5.21 -3.74 14.36
N SER A 51 -4.47 -3.33 13.33
CA SER A 51 -4.94 -2.33 12.38
C SER A 51 -6.16 -2.83 11.59
N ARG A 52 -6.13 -4.09 11.13
CA ARG A 52 -7.27 -4.73 10.46
C ARG A 52 -8.48 -4.84 11.39
N ASP A 53 -8.28 -5.28 12.63
CA ASP A 53 -9.34 -5.44 13.62
C ASP A 53 -9.98 -4.09 13.98
N ALA A 54 -9.17 -3.03 14.12
CA ALA A 54 -9.67 -1.68 14.32
C ALA A 54 -10.52 -1.21 13.14
N GLN A 55 -10.04 -1.41 11.90
CA GLN A 55 -10.82 -1.10 10.70
C GLN A 55 -12.12 -1.90 10.62
N ASN A 56 -12.08 -3.18 10.96
CA ASN A 56 -13.25 -4.05 10.98
C ASN A 56 -14.26 -3.63 12.05
N GLY A 57 -13.78 -3.24 13.24
CA GLY A 57 -14.61 -2.69 14.31
C GLY A 57 -15.34 -1.41 13.87
N LEU A 58 -14.63 -0.49 13.23
CA LEU A 58 -15.23 0.73 12.67
C LEU A 58 -16.26 0.41 11.58
N ARG A 59 -15.95 -0.53 10.67
CA ARG A 59 -16.88 -0.97 9.62
C ARG A 59 -18.14 -1.59 10.21
N TYR A 60 -17.99 -2.42 11.24
CA TYR A 60 -19.11 -3.03 11.95
C TYR A 60 -20.00 -1.95 12.59
N ILE A 61 -19.41 -1.04 13.37
CA ILE A 61 -20.14 0.07 14.02
C ILE A 61 -20.87 0.92 12.97
N ALA A 62 -20.20 1.30 11.89
CA ALA A 62 -20.81 2.09 10.82
C ALA A 62 -21.97 1.36 10.12
N ALA A 63 -21.91 0.03 10.00
CA ALA A 63 -22.97 -0.78 9.41
C ALA A 63 -24.16 -1.02 10.37
N THR A 64 -23.91 -1.13 11.67
CA THR A 64 -24.96 -1.37 12.67
C THR A 64 -25.64 -0.10 13.16
N THR A 65 -24.95 1.05 13.09
CA THR A 65 -25.51 2.32 13.53
C THR A 65 -26.63 2.73 12.57
N PRO A 66 -27.83 3.09 13.06
CA PRO A 66 -28.91 3.54 12.20
C PRO A 66 -28.48 4.80 11.44
N LYS A 67 -28.89 4.90 10.17
CA LYS A 67 -28.60 6.08 9.36
C LYS A 67 -29.28 7.29 10.00
N LEU A 68 -28.48 8.30 10.34
CA LEU A 68 -28.98 9.55 10.89
C LEU A 68 -29.80 10.28 9.81
N PRO A 69 -30.92 10.93 10.19
CA PRO A 69 -31.59 11.83 9.28
C PRO A 69 -30.67 13.00 8.92
N SER A 70 -30.72 13.44 7.66
CA SER A 70 -30.01 14.65 7.23
C SER A 70 -30.55 15.87 7.96
N ILE A 71 -29.65 16.68 8.52
CA ILE A 71 -30.03 17.91 9.25
C ILE A 71 -30.58 18.98 8.28
N CYS A 72 -30.06 19.01 7.04
CA CYS A 72 -30.47 19.94 5.99
C CYS A 72 -30.44 19.27 4.61
N SER A 73 -31.06 19.92 3.61
CA SER A 73 -31.03 19.44 2.22
C SER A 73 -29.61 19.55 1.65
N ASN A 74 -29.26 18.67 0.72
CA ASN A 74 -27.99 18.78 0.00
C ASN A 74 -27.85 20.13 -0.70
N GLU A 75 -28.94 20.69 -1.22
CA GLU A 75 -28.95 22.00 -1.88
C GLU A 75 -28.59 23.13 -0.91
N ASP A 76 -29.08 23.08 0.32
CA ASP A 76 -28.78 24.08 1.35
C ASP A 76 -27.30 24.08 1.71
N VAL A 77 -26.68 22.89 1.81
CA VAL A 77 -25.24 22.73 2.06
C VAL A 77 -24.43 23.29 0.90
N LEU A 78 -24.82 22.96 -0.33
CA LEU A 78 -24.14 23.47 -1.53
C LEU A 78 -24.24 24.99 -1.60
N GLN A 79 -25.41 25.57 -1.34
CA GLN A 79 -25.60 27.00 -1.31
C GLN A 79 -24.71 27.67 -0.25
N ALA A 80 -24.65 27.12 0.98
CA ALA A 80 -23.76 27.63 2.02
C ALA A 80 -22.27 27.55 1.62
N LEU A 81 -21.85 26.49 0.92
CA LEU A 81 -20.49 26.38 0.39
C LEU A 81 -20.21 27.41 -0.71
N TYR A 82 -21.18 27.66 -1.61
CA TYR A 82 -21.05 28.69 -2.65
C TYR A 82 -21.01 30.09 -2.06
N ASP A 83 -21.84 30.37 -1.07
CA ASP A 83 -21.86 31.64 -0.34
C ASP A 83 -20.52 31.89 0.38
N TYR A 84 -19.97 30.86 1.03
CA TYR A 84 -18.65 30.94 1.65
C TYR A 84 -17.54 31.18 0.61
N ASN A 85 -17.53 30.40 -0.48
CA ASN A 85 -16.50 30.49 -1.49
C ASN A 85 -16.54 31.84 -2.23
N SER A 86 -17.72 32.34 -2.56
CA SER A 86 -17.89 33.66 -3.20
C SER A 86 -17.42 34.81 -2.31
N LYS A 87 -17.68 34.72 -1.00
CA LYS A 87 -17.28 35.74 -0.01
C LYS A 87 -15.78 35.75 0.28
N HIS A 88 -15.14 34.58 0.35
CA HIS A 88 -13.75 34.45 0.80
C HIS A 88 -12.74 34.18 -0.33
N HIS A 89 -13.20 33.77 -1.51
CA HIS A 89 -12.34 33.39 -2.63
C HIS A 89 -12.83 33.98 -3.98
N PRO A 90 -12.81 35.31 -4.15
CA PRO A 90 -13.38 35.98 -5.33
C PRO A 90 -12.71 35.63 -6.67
N TYR A 91 -11.52 35.00 -6.65
CA TYR A 91 -10.78 34.58 -7.85
C TYR A 91 -10.84 33.08 -8.13
N MET A 92 -11.56 32.28 -7.33
CA MET A 92 -11.78 30.85 -7.60
C MET A 92 -12.94 30.70 -8.60
N LEU A 93 -12.63 30.66 -9.90
CA LEU A 93 -13.60 30.35 -10.95
C LEU A 93 -13.98 28.86 -10.90
N GLY A 94 -15.09 28.56 -10.22
CA GLY A 94 -15.80 27.28 -10.31
C GLY A 94 -15.21 26.14 -9.47
N THR A 95 -15.88 24.99 -9.50
CA THR A 95 -15.37 23.75 -8.92
C THR A 95 -14.00 23.46 -9.53
N VAL A 96 -12.94 23.49 -8.72
CA VAL A 96 -11.63 23.02 -9.17
C VAL A 96 -11.83 21.59 -9.66
N ILE A 97 -11.78 21.38 -10.97
CA ILE A 97 -11.79 20.05 -11.56
C ILE A 97 -10.44 19.45 -11.16
N THR A 98 -10.38 18.87 -9.96
CA THR A 98 -9.15 18.29 -9.39
C THR A 98 -8.70 17.06 -10.19
N LYS A 99 -9.62 16.47 -10.96
CA LYS A 99 -9.39 15.28 -11.78
C LYS A 99 -9.85 15.55 -13.20
N ARG A 100 -8.91 15.48 -14.14
CA ARG A 100 -9.22 15.44 -15.58
C ARG A 100 -10.15 14.27 -15.87
N SER A 101 -11.04 14.45 -16.84
CA SER A 101 -11.97 13.38 -17.21
C SER A 101 -11.18 12.19 -17.78
N LEU A 102 -11.66 10.95 -17.57
CA LEU A 102 -10.95 9.75 -18.03
C LEU A 102 -10.78 9.70 -19.55
N LEU A 103 -11.62 10.42 -20.30
CA LEU A 103 -11.60 10.48 -21.76
C LEU A 103 -10.80 11.67 -22.30
N GLU A 104 -10.36 12.57 -21.42
CA GLU A 104 -9.53 13.70 -21.82
C GLU A 104 -8.14 13.19 -22.21
N PRO A 105 -7.62 13.54 -23.40
CA PRO A 105 -6.28 13.15 -23.79
C PRO A 105 -5.23 13.75 -22.83
N PRO A 106 -4.10 13.07 -22.61
CA PRO A 106 -2.99 13.57 -21.82
C PRO A 106 -2.47 14.90 -22.34
N ILE A 107 -1.83 15.65 -21.43
CA ILE A 107 -1.15 16.89 -21.76
C ILE A 107 -0.14 16.63 -22.90
N PRO A 108 -0.05 17.52 -23.91
CA PRO A 108 1.01 17.43 -24.91
C PRO A 108 2.39 17.25 -24.25
N GLY A 109 3.16 16.29 -24.76
CA GLY A 109 4.47 15.92 -24.18
C GLY A 109 4.41 14.84 -23.10
N TRP A 110 3.23 14.38 -22.68
CA TRP A 110 3.10 13.21 -21.82
C TRP A 110 3.43 11.93 -22.62
N THR A 111 4.38 11.14 -22.13
CA THR A 111 4.90 9.93 -22.80
C THR A 111 4.58 8.64 -22.02
N GLY A 112 3.63 8.71 -21.08
CA GLY A 112 3.23 7.58 -20.26
C GLY A 112 2.42 6.52 -21.01
N PHE A 113 1.97 5.51 -20.27
CA PHE A 113 1.25 4.38 -20.83
C PHE A 113 -0.19 4.74 -21.24
N VAL A 114 -0.50 4.62 -22.52
CA VAL A 114 -1.87 4.65 -23.04
C VAL A 114 -2.35 3.21 -23.25
N PRO A 115 -3.43 2.76 -22.58
CA PRO A 115 -3.99 1.43 -22.77
C PRO A 115 -4.30 1.20 -24.25
N ARG A 116 -3.97 0.00 -24.77
CA ARG A 116 -4.27 -0.45 -26.14
C ARG A 116 -3.66 0.36 -27.30
N ALA A 117 -2.98 1.48 -27.06
CA ALA A 117 -2.36 2.31 -28.10
C ALA A 117 -1.42 1.56 -29.05
N ARG A 118 -0.74 0.50 -28.57
CA ARG A 118 0.18 -0.31 -29.40
C ARG A 118 -0.44 -1.60 -29.96
N VAL A 119 -1.57 -2.02 -29.42
CA VAL A 119 -2.13 -3.37 -29.64
C VAL A 119 -3.28 -3.33 -30.64
N THR A 120 -3.94 -2.18 -30.80
CA THR A 120 -5.11 -2.01 -31.67
C THR A 120 -4.84 -1.06 -32.82
N GLU A 121 -5.65 -1.21 -33.87
CA GLU A 121 -5.69 -0.31 -35.03
C GLU A 121 -5.96 1.15 -34.66
N LEU A 122 -6.57 1.40 -33.49
CA LEU A 122 -6.85 2.73 -32.94
C LEU A 122 -5.59 3.61 -32.77
N GLY A 123 -4.40 3.01 -32.72
CA GLY A 123 -3.14 3.73 -32.54
C GLY A 123 -2.31 3.94 -33.80
N TYR A 124 -2.73 3.43 -34.95
CA TYR A 124 -1.97 3.57 -36.19
C TYR A 124 -2.46 4.78 -37.00
N GLY A 125 -1.51 5.63 -37.42
CA GLY A 125 -1.76 6.69 -38.41
C GLY A 125 -2.55 7.91 -37.92
N VAL A 126 -2.82 8.03 -36.61
CA VAL A 126 -3.58 9.14 -36.01
C VAL A 126 -2.73 10.02 -35.10
N PRO A 127 -3.04 11.33 -34.97
CA PRO A 127 -2.42 12.20 -33.98
C PRO A 127 -2.56 11.67 -32.55
N TYR A 128 -1.57 11.95 -31.70
CA TYR A 128 -1.50 11.42 -30.33
C TYR A 128 -2.75 11.66 -29.48
N HIS A 129 -3.35 12.85 -29.58
CA HIS A 129 -4.54 13.20 -28.80
C HIS A 129 -5.79 12.44 -29.25
N GLU A 130 -5.93 12.19 -30.56
CA GLU A 130 -7.02 11.38 -31.11
C GLU A 130 -6.84 9.91 -30.79
N MET A 131 -5.63 9.38 -31.00
CA MET A 131 -5.26 8.02 -30.58
C MET A 131 -5.64 7.79 -29.13
N THR A 132 -5.23 8.70 -28.24
CA THR A 132 -5.41 8.50 -26.81
C THR A 132 -6.87 8.57 -26.41
N LYS A 133 -7.64 9.51 -26.97
CA LYS A 133 -9.09 9.60 -26.77
C LYS A 133 -9.80 8.32 -27.21
N ASN A 134 -9.46 7.79 -28.39
CA ASN A 134 -10.04 6.56 -28.93
C ASN A 134 -9.70 5.35 -28.05
N CYS A 135 -8.43 5.24 -27.64
CA CYS A 135 -7.95 4.19 -26.74
C CYS A 135 -8.66 4.21 -25.38
N TYR A 136 -8.87 5.38 -24.79
CA TYR A 136 -9.59 5.51 -23.52
C TYR A 136 -11.07 5.18 -23.66
N GLN A 137 -11.71 5.60 -24.75
CA GLN A 137 -13.11 5.27 -25.01
C GLN A 137 -13.30 3.76 -25.17
N ASP A 138 -12.42 3.12 -25.92
CA ASP A 138 -12.46 1.69 -26.16
C ASP A 138 -12.14 0.89 -24.89
N PHE A 139 -11.16 1.31 -24.08
CA PHE A 139 -10.90 0.73 -22.75
C PHE A 139 -12.10 0.89 -21.81
N LYS A 140 -12.75 2.06 -21.83
CA LYS A 140 -13.97 2.31 -21.05
C LYS A 140 -15.10 1.39 -21.49
N ASN A 141 -15.33 1.25 -22.80
CA ASN A 141 -16.36 0.36 -23.35
C ASN A 141 -16.11 -1.09 -22.93
N LEU A 142 -14.87 -1.57 -22.96
CA LEU A 142 -14.53 -2.91 -22.46
C LEU A 142 -14.86 -3.08 -20.97
N ARG A 143 -14.46 -2.13 -20.14
CA ARG A 143 -14.74 -2.17 -18.71
C ARG A 143 -16.25 -2.17 -18.43
N ASP A 144 -16.99 -1.34 -19.16
CA ASP A 144 -18.42 -1.17 -18.99
C ASP A 144 -19.20 -2.40 -19.56
N GLN A 145 -18.69 -3.07 -20.61
CA GLN A 145 -19.25 -4.34 -21.10
C GLN A 145 -19.09 -5.49 -20.09
N VAL A 146 -17.93 -5.59 -19.43
CA VAL A 146 -17.68 -6.61 -18.40
C VAL A 146 -18.63 -6.46 -17.20
N CYS A 147 -19.17 -5.26 -16.94
CA CYS A 147 -20.11 -5.04 -15.84
C CYS A 147 -21.60 -5.26 -16.21
N TYR A 148 -21.96 -5.44 -17.48
CA TYR A 148 -23.35 -5.58 -17.93
C TYR A 148 -23.68 -6.97 -18.50
N ASP A 149 -22.94 -8.01 -18.11
CA ASP A 149 -23.35 -9.39 -18.34
C ASP A 149 -24.05 -9.93 -17.08
N PRO A 150 -25.40 -10.07 -17.06
CA PRO A 150 -26.10 -10.71 -15.93
C PRO A 150 -25.75 -12.20 -15.80
N THR A 151 -25.08 -12.77 -16.81
CA THR A 151 -24.61 -14.15 -16.87
C THR A 151 -23.11 -14.28 -16.60
N SER A 152 -22.39 -13.16 -16.37
CA SER A 152 -21.02 -13.21 -15.85
C SER A 152 -21.08 -13.58 -14.36
N LYS A 153 -21.41 -14.85 -14.12
CA LYS A 153 -20.86 -15.57 -12.98
C LYS A 153 -19.38 -15.22 -13.00
N MET A 154 -18.96 -14.52 -11.95
CA MET A 154 -17.60 -14.54 -11.43
C MET A 154 -16.98 -15.84 -11.90
N TYR A 155 -16.09 -15.77 -12.90
CA TYR A 155 -15.16 -16.85 -13.09
C TYR A 155 -14.53 -16.95 -11.71
N GLU A 156 -14.95 -17.98 -10.97
CA GLU A 156 -14.09 -18.59 -9.98
C GLU A 156 -12.76 -18.63 -10.71
N VAL A 157 -11.82 -17.83 -10.24
CA VAL A 157 -10.42 -18.06 -10.48
C VAL A 157 -10.26 -19.48 -10.00
N SER A 158 -10.39 -20.41 -10.95
CA SER A 158 -10.12 -21.82 -10.79
C SER A 158 -8.82 -21.82 -10.03
N LYS A 159 -8.85 -22.38 -8.82
CA LYS A 159 -7.69 -22.50 -7.96
C LYS A 159 -6.63 -23.13 -8.85
N VAL A 160 -5.74 -22.30 -9.39
CA VAL A 160 -4.55 -22.75 -10.08
C VAL A 160 -3.94 -23.70 -9.06
N PRO A 161 -3.74 -25.00 -9.39
CA PRO A 161 -3.13 -25.90 -8.43
C PRO A 161 -1.88 -25.21 -7.95
N ASN A 162 -1.79 -24.99 -6.64
CA ASN A 162 -0.89 -24.06 -5.97
C ASN A 162 0.57 -24.35 -6.37
N ALA A 163 0.98 -23.83 -7.52
CA ALA A 163 2.33 -23.93 -8.07
C ALA A 163 3.23 -22.84 -7.45
N TYR A 164 2.66 -21.99 -6.59
CA TYR A 164 3.34 -20.88 -5.93
C TYR A 164 4.12 -21.32 -4.70
N GLN A 165 4.11 -22.61 -4.36
CA GLN A 165 4.94 -23.15 -3.29
C GLN A 165 6.13 -23.88 -3.89
N ARG A 166 7.07 -23.12 -4.47
CA ARG A 166 8.52 -23.40 -4.55
C ARG A 166 9.23 -22.26 -5.28
N PHE A 167 9.44 -21.14 -4.56
CA PHE A 167 10.53 -20.20 -4.90
C PHE A 167 11.93 -20.83 -4.69
N TYR A 168 11.99 -22.05 -4.14
CA TYR A 168 13.20 -22.82 -3.93
C TYR A 168 13.07 -24.19 -4.60
N ARG A 169 13.91 -24.48 -5.60
CA ARG A 169 14.12 -25.85 -6.11
C ARG A 169 15.32 -26.48 -5.37
N PRO A 170 15.29 -27.78 -5.06
CA PRO A 170 16.47 -28.48 -4.54
C PRO A 170 17.59 -28.61 -5.59
N GLU A 171 17.31 -28.35 -6.86
CA GLU A 171 18.23 -28.50 -8.00
C GLU A 171 19.15 -27.30 -8.29
N GLY A 172 19.03 -26.18 -7.54
CA GLY A 172 20.10 -25.19 -7.43
C GLY A 172 19.94 -23.81 -8.11
N MET A 173 20.91 -22.98 -7.70
CA MET A 173 21.28 -21.58 -8.01
C MET A 173 20.25 -20.46 -7.80
N LEU A 174 20.45 -19.76 -6.69
CA LEU A 174 19.87 -18.45 -6.38
C LEU A 174 20.29 -17.42 -7.46
N PRO A 175 19.37 -16.64 -8.06
CA PRO A 175 19.76 -15.48 -8.86
C PRO A 175 20.53 -14.51 -7.96
N LYS A 176 21.74 -14.09 -8.37
CA LYS A 176 22.46 -13.02 -7.66
C LYS A 176 21.63 -11.74 -7.76
N TYR A 177 20.97 -11.36 -6.67
CA TYR A 177 20.24 -10.10 -6.60
C TYR A 177 21.22 -8.94 -6.74
N SER A 178 21.13 -8.19 -7.84
CA SER A 178 21.91 -6.98 -8.13
C SER A 178 21.15 -5.69 -7.76
N GLY A 179 20.03 -5.79 -7.05
CA GLY A 179 19.24 -4.63 -6.67
C GLY A 179 19.90 -3.80 -5.57
N HIS A 180 19.57 -2.51 -5.57
CA HIS A 180 20.12 -1.50 -4.68
C HIS A 180 19.75 -1.76 -3.21
N ILE A 181 20.77 -1.98 -2.37
CA ILE A 181 20.65 -1.98 -0.92
C ILE A 181 20.80 -0.52 -0.46
N PRO A 182 19.78 0.11 0.16
CA PRO A 182 19.93 1.44 0.70
C PRO A 182 21.00 1.43 1.80
N ARG A 183 22.17 1.98 1.47
CA ARG A 183 23.31 2.15 2.37
C ARG A 183 22.95 3.26 3.35
N LYS A 184 22.55 2.91 4.58
CA LYS A 184 22.65 3.85 5.70
C LYS A 184 24.11 3.82 6.16
N ASN A 185 24.80 4.95 6.03
CA ASN A 185 26.08 5.16 6.69
C ASN A 185 25.82 5.16 8.20
N LEU A 186 25.97 4.01 8.84
CA LEU A 186 26.24 3.96 10.27
C LEU A 186 27.75 4.14 10.39
N GLU A 187 28.18 5.38 10.56
CA GLU A 187 29.49 5.64 11.13
C GLU A 187 29.47 5.06 12.54
N PHE A 188 30.11 3.91 12.72
CA PHE A 188 30.48 3.43 14.03
C PHE A 188 31.55 4.38 14.56
N LEU A 189 31.13 5.46 15.22
CA LEU A 189 31.97 6.10 16.20
C LEU A 189 32.25 5.04 17.28
N SER A 190 33.47 4.52 17.24
CA SER A 190 34.05 3.71 18.29
C SER A 190 33.96 4.48 19.60
N PHE A 191 32.92 4.23 20.40
CA PHE A 191 32.89 4.59 21.82
C PHE A 191 33.88 3.69 22.56
N LYS A 192 35.17 3.96 22.37
CA LYS A 192 36.17 3.73 23.41
C LYS A 192 36.34 5.06 24.12
N ASN A 193 36.09 5.06 25.42
CA ASN A 193 36.35 6.12 26.41
C ASN A 193 35.19 7.08 26.70
N ILE A 194 34.07 6.56 27.22
CA ILE A 194 33.29 7.27 28.26
C ILE A 194 32.85 6.23 29.30
N TRP A 195 33.81 5.76 30.09
CA TRP A 195 33.59 5.01 31.34
C TRP A 195 34.77 5.29 32.29
N PHE A 196 35.08 6.57 32.50
CA PHE A 196 36.10 6.99 33.46
C PHE A 196 35.80 8.31 34.18
N ALA A 197 34.56 8.82 34.10
CA ALA A 197 34.22 10.13 34.67
C ALA A 197 32.95 10.16 35.52
N ILE A 198 32.37 9.01 35.90
CA ILE A 198 31.20 8.96 36.78
C ILE A 198 31.54 8.37 38.17
N ASP A 199 32.64 7.63 38.33
CA ASP A 199 33.03 7.08 39.64
C ASP A 199 33.84 8.05 40.53
N THR A 200 34.25 9.22 40.04
CA THR A 200 35.03 10.20 40.83
C THR A 200 34.19 11.31 41.48
N LEU A 201 32.86 11.31 41.28
CA LEU A 201 31.95 12.33 41.84
C LEU A 201 30.91 11.77 42.84
N LEU A 202 31.02 10.50 43.21
CA LEU A 202 30.17 9.85 44.23
C LEU A 202 30.94 9.37 45.47
N SER A 203 32.19 9.81 45.66
CA SER A 203 33.02 9.49 46.84
C SER A 203 33.51 10.72 47.63
N SER A 204 32.82 11.87 47.52
CA SER A 204 33.17 13.09 48.27
C SER A 204 31.95 13.78 48.90
N THR A 205 30.97 12.99 49.34
CA THR A 205 29.97 13.40 50.34
C THR A 205 29.79 12.27 51.32
N ASP A 206 30.74 12.17 52.25
CA ASP A 206 30.59 11.77 53.66
C ASP A 206 31.79 12.36 54.43
#